data_AF-A0A1X4XWY5-F1
#
_entry.id   AF-A0A1X4XWY5-F1
#
_cell.length_a   1.000
_cell.length_b   1.000
_cell.length_c   1.000
_cell.angle_alpha   90.00
_cell.angle_beta   90.00
_cell.angle_gamma   90.00
#
_symmetry.space_group_name_H-M   'P 1'
#
loop_
_entity.id
_entity.type
_entity.pdbx_description
1 polymer ?
#
loop_
_entity_poly.entity_id
_entity_poly.type
_entity_poly.pdbx_seq_one_letter_code
_entity_poly.pdbx_strand_id
1 'polypeptide(L)'
;MDKYTKLFANYVVNTKNIPQESSHEAKRRILDSFGVMYAAFLEDTPKVARKYAYMFKTHEGAYLFGLPVKTTPEVAAFANGVLVRYLDFNDTYLSKEPLHPSDCIPGLWAVAEWKKLSGKELLEAITIAYEIGVNLCDAASLRKHGWDHVNYITIMEVCALGRLLKLPVYVIEHAISLALIPNLSARQTRAGELSMWKGAAAANSTRNAIFGTFLAMNGMSGPYQPFEGEMGFFKQVLEKETFDDQALAPIINLKEPTRILDTYIKFYPVEYHAQSVVDIVKKLHQYVQSPDDIESIHIDTFKAAYEIIAKDKEKWEPKTKETADHSIQYITVVGLIDGSVTKHSFSKERLNDPIVKKILSTKTTLAEKDELTAGYPDGIPNKVTLYTRDKKVYTEEVKYPRGHAKNKMSDEEVIEKFKNNADGLLTNTEMDSVIDAVMNLEKCEDVSKLADILRV
;
A
#
# COMPACT_ATOMS: atom_id res chain seq x y z
N MET A 1 10.44 -24.81 16.86
CA MET A 1 9.61 -23.95 16.01
C MET A 1 8.53 -24.77 15.32
N ASP A 2 7.35 -24.17 15.10
CA ASP A 2 6.20 -24.82 14.46
C ASP A 2 6.36 -24.94 12.94
N LYS A 3 5.37 -25.53 12.25
CA LYS A 3 5.50 -25.83 10.81
C LYS A 3 5.57 -24.57 9.94
N TYR A 4 4.81 -23.52 10.27
CA TYR A 4 4.75 -22.28 9.48
C TYR A 4 6.02 -21.45 9.63
N THR A 5 6.54 -21.35 10.85
CA THR A 5 7.81 -20.65 11.11
C THR A 5 8.95 -21.29 10.31
N LYS A 6 9.04 -22.63 10.35
CA LYS A 6 10.01 -23.40 9.57
C LYS A 6 9.79 -23.24 8.06
N LEU A 7 8.54 -23.29 7.61
CA LEU A 7 8.16 -23.15 6.20
C LEU A 7 8.65 -21.82 5.63
N PHE A 8 8.34 -20.70 6.29
CA PHE A 8 8.74 -19.38 5.82
C PHE A 8 10.25 -19.20 5.84
N ALA A 9 10.92 -19.58 6.94
CA ALA A 9 12.38 -19.50 7.03
C ALA A 9 13.08 -20.38 5.98
N ASN A 10 12.54 -21.58 5.72
CA ASN A 10 13.04 -22.49 4.69
C ASN A 10 12.86 -21.91 3.28
N TYR A 11 11.71 -21.31 2.99
CA TYR A 11 11.46 -20.64 1.71
C TYR A 11 12.46 -19.50 1.46
N VAL A 12 12.61 -18.61 2.45
CA VAL A 12 13.54 -17.46 2.37
C VAL A 12 14.97 -17.90 2.01
N VAL A 13 15.47 -18.94 2.67
CA VAL A 13 16.84 -19.42 2.49
C VAL A 13 17.03 -20.21 1.21
N ASN A 14 16.04 -21.02 0.80
CA ASN A 14 16.21 -21.97 -0.30
C ASN A 14 15.68 -21.49 -1.66
N THR A 15 14.98 -20.35 -1.72
CA THR A 15 14.62 -19.72 -2.99
C THR A 15 15.88 -19.29 -3.74
N LYS A 16 16.12 -19.89 -4.90
CA LYS A 16 17.36 -19.72 -5.66
C LYS A 16 17.32 -18.54 -6.61
N ASN A 17 16.21 -18.41 -7.34
CA ASN A 17 16.06 -17.48 -8.44
C ASN A 17 14.95 -16.48 -8.12
N ILE A 18 15.20 -15.23 -8.49
CA ILE A 18 14.16 -14.20 -8.55
C ILE A 18 13.87 -13.94 -10.04
N PRO A 19 12.62 -14.13 -10.50
CA PRO A 19 12.25 -13.87 -11.88
C PRO A 19 12.57 -12.43 -12.28
N GLN A 20 13.06 -12.23 -13.50
CA GLN A 20 13.40 -10.91 -14.00
C GLN A 20 12.19 -9.96 -14.00
N GLU A 21 11.01 -10.47 -14.34
CA GLU A 21 9.76 -9.71 -14.29
C GLU A 21 9.39 -9.26 -12.87
N SER A 22 9.60 -10.13 -11.86
CA SER A 22 9.36 -9.78 -10.46
C SER A 22 10.35 -8.74 -9.95
N SER A 23 11.62 -8.84 -10.37
CA SER A 23 12.65 -7.86 -10.06
C SER A 23 12.36 -6.50 -10.73
N HIS A 24 11.90 -6.52 -11.99
CA HIS A 24 11.46 -5.30 -12.68
C HIS A 24 10.26 -4.67 -11.97
N GLU A 25 9.26 -5.46 -11.59
CA GLU A 25 8.10 -4.96 -10.88
C GLU A 25 8.49 -4.37 -9.51
N ALA A 26 9.46 -4.95 -8.79
CA ALA A 26 9.99 -4.38 -7.56
C ALA A 26 10.60 -2.98 -7.78
N LYS A 27 11.31 -2.73 -8.90
CA LYS A 27 11.79 -1.38 -9.25
C LYS A 27 10.62 -0.41 -9.43
N ARG A 28 9.54 -0.84 -10.08
CA ARG A 28 8.32 -0.03 -10.24
C ARG A 28 7.69 0.30 -8.89
N ARG A 29 7.67 -0.63 -7.91
CA ARG A 29 7.14 -0.38 -6.56
C ARG A 29 8.01 0.55 -5.71
N ILE A 30 9.32 0.51 -5.90
CA ILE A 30 10.25 1.48 -5.31
C ILE A 30 9.97 2.88 -5.88
N LEU A 31 9.91 3.01 -7.22
CA LEU A 31 9.67 4.30 -7.87
C LEU A 31 8.29 4.88 -7.47
N ASP A 32 7.27 4.03 -7.44
CA ASP A 32 5.93 4.39 -6.97
C ASP A 32 5.95 4.91 -5.52
N SER A 33 6.62 4.16 -4.63
CA SER A 33 6.75 4.49 -3.22
C SER A 33 7.50 5.81 -3.00
N PHE A 34 8.56 6.07 -3.77
CA PHE A 34 9.24 7.37 -3.76
C PHE A 34 8.35 8.49 -4.28
N GLY A 35 7.54 8.26 -5.32
CA GLY A 35 6.53 9.22 -5.73
C GLY A 35 5.61 9.57 -4.56
N VAL A 36 5.02 8.57 -3.91
CA VAL A 36 4.11 8.79 -2.77
C VAL A 36 4.82 9.49 -1.60
N MET A 37 6.10 9.16 -1.34
CA MET A 37 6.89 9.80 -0.30
C MET A 37 7.03 11.32 -0.55
N TYR A 38 7.28 11.74 -1.79
CA TYR A 38 7.39 13.16 -2.13
C TYR A 38 6.03 13.85 -2.02
N ALA A 39 4.96 13.22 -2.52
CA ALA A 39 3.62 13.76 -2.37
C ALA A 39 3.21 13.95 -0.89
N ALA A 40 3.66 13.07 0.00
CA ALA A 40 3.40 13.13 1.44
C ALA A 40 4.40 14.01 2.22
N PHE A 41 5.45 14.53 1.57
CA PHE A 41 6.61 15.08 2.27
C PHE A 41 6.28 16.25 3.20
N LEU A 42 5.30 17.07 2.85
CA LEU A 42 4.88 18.24 3.63
C LEU A 42 3.65 18.00 4.51
N GLU A 43 3.19 16.75 4.62
CA GLU A 43 2.03 16.40 5.44
C GLU A 43 2.37 16.36 6.93
N ASP A 44 1.37 16.63 7.77
CA ASP A 44 1.58 16.80 9.21
C ASP A 44 1.99 15.52 9.92
N THR A 45 1.42 14.36 9.53
CA THR A 45 1.79 13.07 10.14
C THR A 45 3.25 12.70 9.82
N PRO A 46 3.73 12.76 8.56
CA PRO A 46 5.15 12.64 8.25
C PRO A 46 6.06 13.68 8.94
N LYS A 47 5.62 14.93 9.14
CA LYS A 47 6.37 15.91 9.96
C LYS A 47 6.54 15.44 11.41
N VAL A 48 5.50 14.89 12.03
CA VAL A 48 5.56 14.34 13.39
C VAL A 48 6.53 13.15 13.46
N ALA A 49 6.45 12.22 12.50
CA ALA A 49 7.35 11.07 12.44
C ALA A 49 8.83 11.49 12.28
N ARG A 50 9.11 12.52 11.47
CA ARG A 50 10.46 13.11 11.34
C ARG A 50 10.95 13.75 12.64
N LYS A 51 10.09 14.49 13.35
CA LYS A 51 10.44 15.07 14.67
C LYS A 51 10.81 13.99 15.68
N TYR A 52 10.07 12.88 15.70
CA TYR A 52 10.41 11.70 16.50
C TYR A 52 11.79 11.14 16.11
N ALA A 53 12.05 10.98 14.81
CA ALA A 53 13.33 10.47 14.34
C ALA A 53 14.54 11.36 14.71
N TYR A 54 14.35 12.68 14.78
CA TYR A 54 15.41 13.60 15.21
C TYR A 54 15.88 13.39 16.65
N MET A 55 15.14 12.66 17.49
CA MET A 55 15.56 12.32 18.84
C MET A 55 16.66 11.24 18.87
N PHE A 56 16.87 10.51 17.76
CA PHE A 56 17.77 9.34 17.68
C PHE A 56 18.82 9.49 16.58
N LYS A 57 19.22 10.73 16.26
CA LYS A 57 20.23 11.02 15.23
C LYS A 57 21.52 10.26 15.51
N THR A 58 22.09 9.70 14.46
CA THR A 58 23.39 9.00 14.50
C THR A 58 24.16 9.24 13.19
N HIS A 59 25.48 9.03 13.20
CA HIS A 59 26.29 9.03 11.99
C HIS A 59 26.30 7.66 11.29
N GLU A 60 26.05 6.60 12.06
CA GLU A 60 26.06 5.20 11.61
C GLU A 60 24.64 4.64 11.60
N GLY A 61 23.85 5.06 10.61
CA GLY A 61 22.45 4.70 10.48
C GLY A 61 21.95 4.82 9.05
N ALA A 62 20.63 4.86 8.90
CA ALA A 62 19.92 5.02 7.63
C ALA A 62 19.38 6.44 7.48
N TYR A 63 19.22 6.90 6.25
CA TYR A 63 18.73 8.25 5.99
C TYR A 63 17.22 8.36 6.17
N LEU A 64 16.78 9.52 6.64
CA LEU A 64 15.40 9.95 6.47
C LEU A 64 15.20 10.37 5.01
N PHE A 65 14.21 9.79 4.33
CA PHE A 65 13.90 10.13 2.95
C PHE A 65 13.67 11.63 2.77
N GLY A 66 14.21 12.21 1.71
CA GLY A 66 14.16 13.65 1.46
C GLY A 66 15.15 14.49 2.26
N LEU A 67 15.94 13.92 3.18
CA LEU A 67 16.72 14.70 4.15
C LEU A 67 18.15 14.18 4.34
N PRO A 68 19.15 15.07 4.56
CA PRO A 68 20.53 14.69 4.86
C PRO A 68 20.71 14.29 6.34
N VAL A 69 19.73 13.61 6.94
CA VAL A 69 19.72 13.25 8.36
C VAL A 69 19.66 11.74 8.49
N LYS A 70 20.58 11.18 9.28
CA LYS A 70 20.59 9.77 9.64
C LYS A 70 20.03 9.53 11.04
N THR A 71 19.37 8.39 11.21
CA THR A 71 18.89 7.86 12.49
C THR A 71 19.11 6.34 12.51
N THR A 72 18.84 5.68 13.63
CA THR A 72 18.89 4.21 13.68
C THR A 72 17.95 3.59 12.64
N PRO A 73 18.30 2.44 12.03
CA PRO A 73 17.55 1.88 10.90
C PRO A 73 16.08 1.60 11.23
N GLU A 74 15.76 1.16 12.44
CA GLU A 74 14.37 0.93 12.87
C GLU A 74 13.55 2.24 12.98
N VAL A 75 14.18 3.35 13.36
CA VAL A 75 13.55 4.67 13.42
C VAL A 75 13.43 5.28 12.03
N ALA A 76 14.42 5.08 11.16
CA ALA A 76 14.37 5.50 9.75
C ALA A 76 13.25 4.75 9.01
N ALA A 77 13.17 3.43 9.19
CA ALA A 77 12.11 2.59 8.63
C ALA A 77 10.71 3.08 9.04
N PHE A 78 10.53 3.45 10.31
CA PHE A 78 9.27 4.03 10.78
C PHE A 78 8.97 5.36 10.08
N ALA A 79 9.89 6.33 10.12
CA ALA A 79 9.64 7.67 9.58
C ALA A 79 9.44 7.65 8.05
N ASN A 80 10.23 6.85 7.34
CA ASN A 80 10.14 6.67 5.89
C ASN A 80 8.89 5.86 5.51
N GLY A 81 8.52 4.86 6.31
CA GLY A 81 7.28 4.09 6.16
C GLY A 81 6.03 4.96 6.24
N VAL A 82 6.02 5.92 7.17
CA VAL A 82 4.91 6.88 7.27
C VAL A 82 4.76 7.69 5.99
N LEU A 83 5.86 8.16 5.37
CA LEU A 83 5.80 8.90 4.10
C LEU A 83 5.16 8.06 2.99
N VAL A 84 5.57 6.80 2.83
CA VAL A 84 5.06 5.92 1.78
C VAL A 84 3.59 5.55 1.99
N ARG A 85 3.16 5.36 3.25
CA ARG A 85 1.81 4.87 3.54
C ARG A 85 0.77 5.98 3.72
N TYR A 86 1.16 7.17 4.16
CA TYR A 86 0.24 8.18 4.72
C TYR A 86 -0.91 8.54 3.77
N LEU A 87 -0.60 8.81 2.49
CA LEU A 87 -1.60 9.22 1.51
C LEU A 87 -2.48 8.07 1.01
N ASP A 88 -2.22 6.83 1.42
CA ASP A 88 -2.92 5.65 0.89
C ASP A 88 -2.83 5.56 -0.65
N PHE A 89 -1.71 6.01 -1.21
CA PHE A 89 -1.50 6.11 -2.66
C PHE A 89 -0.38 5.16 -3.14
N ASN A 90 0.16 4.36 -2.22
CA ASN A 90 1.05 3.25 -2.52
C ASN A 90 0.24 2.01 -2.94
N ASP A 91 0.94 0.99 -3.41
CA ASP A 91 0.34 -0.20 -3.99
C ASP A 91 -0.59 -0.98 -3.04
N THR A 92 -1.35 -1.91 -3.59
CA THR A 92 -2.27 -2.73 -2.81
C THR A 92 -2.50 -4.11 -3.40
N TYR A 93 -2.98 -5.03 -2.56
CA TYR A 93 -3.50 -6.34 -2.94
C TYR A 93 -4.80 -6.59 -2.20
N LEU A 94 -5.79 -7.19 -2.87
CA LEU A 94 -7.12 -7.45 -2.32
C LEU A 94 -7.47 -8.93 -2.47
N SER A 95 -7.65 -9.60 -1.33
CA SER A 95 -8.09 -11.00 -1.24
C SER A 95 -8.96 -11.19 0.01
N LYS A 96 -8.90 -12.35 0.69
CA LYS A 96 -9.54 -12.55 1.99
C LYS A 96 -9.11 -11.43 2.96
N GLU A 97 -7.81 -11.17 3.06
CA GLU A 97 -7.25 -9.98 3.71
C GLU A 97 -6.68 -8.97 2.68
N PRO A 98 -6.97 -7.66 2.78
CA PRO A 98 -6.27 -6.61 2.04
C PRO A 98 -4.84 -6.36 2.54
N LEU A 99 -3.96 -5.90 1.66
CA LEU A 99 -2.57 -5.57 2.00
C LEU A 99 -2.08 -4.37 1.21
N HIS A 100 -1.10 -3.67 1.78
CA HIS A 100 -0.23 -2.71 1.08
C HIS A 100 1.21 -3.24 1.16
N PRO A 101 1.60 -4.14 0.24
CA PRO A 101 2.87 -4.84 0.36
C PRO A 101 4.09 -3.92 0.21
N SER A 102 3.97 -2.79 -0.49
CA SER A 102 5.04 -1.77 -0.57
C SER A 102 5.43 -1.15 0.77
N ASP A 103 4.62 -1.32 1.83
CA ASP A 103 4.96 -0.86 3.19
C ASP A 103 6.24 -1.54 3.75
N CYS A 104 6.70 -2.64 3.14
CA CYS A 104 8.00 -3.27 3.46
C CYS A 104 9.21 -2.47 2.95
N ILE A 105 9.05 -1.73 1.85
CA ILE A 105 10.16 -1.12 1.11
C ILE A 105 10.98 -0.17 2.00
N PRO A 106 10.38 0.72 2.81
CA PRO A 106 11.16 1.63 3.65
C PRO A 106 12.00 0.95 4.72
N GLY A 107 11.55 -0.21 5.24
CA GLY A 107 12.31 -0.99 6.22
C GLY A 107 13.50 -1.70 5.60
N LEU A 108 13.26 -2.40 4.51
CA LEU A 108 14.31 -3.06 3.72
C LEU A 108 15.33 -2.05 3.20
N TRP A 109 14.88 -0.89 2.71
CA TRP A 109 15.75 0.19 2.26
C TRP A 109 16.63 0.72 3.41
N ALA A 110 16.04 1.02 4.58
CA ALA A 110 16.80 1.52 5.71
C ALA A 110 17.88 0.52 6.17
N VAL A 111 17.56 -0.77 6.22
CA VAL A 111 18.55 -1.81 6.58
C VAL A 111 19.60 -1.98 5.47
N ALA A 112 19.21 -1.96 4.20
CA ALA A 112 20.13 -2.03 3.07
C ALA A 112 21.11 -0.86 3.05
N GLU A 113 20.65 0.38 3.28
CA GLU A 113 21.51 1.55 3.41
C GLU A 113 22.48 1.42 4.59
N TRP A 114 21.95 1.06 5.77
CA TRP A 114 22.78 0.93 6.97
C TRP A 114 23.87 -0.13 6.82
N LYS A 115 23.58 -1.23 6.12
CA LYS A 115 24.52 -2.31 5.83
C LYS A 115 25.31 -2.14 4.52
N LYS A 116 25.07 -1.06 3.76
CA LYS A 116 25.69 -0.80 2.44
C LYS A 116 25.51 -1.97 1.47
N LEU A 117 24.31 -2.52 1.41
CA LEU A 117 23.97 -3.64 0.55
C LEU A 117 23.67 -3.18 -0.88
N SER A 118 23.75 -4.12 -1.82
CA SER A 118 23.49 -3.86 -3.23
C SER A 118 22.00 -3.70 -3.52
N GLY A 119 21.67 -2.95 -4.58
CA GLY A 119 20.31 -2.84 -5.07
C GLY A 119 19.75 -4.16 -5.56
N LYS A 120 20.60 -5.08 -6.05
CA LYS A 120 20.18 -6.46 -6.37
C LYS A 120 19.66 -7.18 -5.12
N GLU A 121 20.41 -7.17 -4.01
CA GLU A 121 19.98 -7.81 -2.76
C GLU A 121 18.67 -7.22 -2.22
N LEU A 122 18.50 -5.90 -2.35
CA LEU A 122 17.26 -5.22 -2.00
C LEU A 122 16.07 -5.66 -2.86
N LEU A 123 16.23 -5.75 -4.18
CA LEU A 123 15.18 -6.21 -5.09
C LEU A 123 14.77 -7.66 -4.79
N GLU A 124 15.74 -8.55 -4.52
CA GLU A 124 15.44 -9.94 -4.14
C GLU A 124 14.63 -10.01 -2.84
N ALA A 125 14.99 -9.21 -1.83
CA ALA A 125 14.29 -9.17 -0.55
C ALA A 125 12.85 -8.65 -0.70
N ILE A 126 12.63 -7.59 -1.48
CA ILE A 126 11.29 -7.05 -1.77
C ILE A 126 10.43 -8.11 -2.44
N THR A 127 10.94 -8.81 -3.45
CA THR A 127 10.17 -9.86 -4.13
C THR A 127 9.78 -11.00 -3.17
N ILE A 128 10.68 -11.41 -2.28
CA ILE A 128 10.36 -12.39 -1.23
C ILE A 128 9.28 -11.87 -0.27
N ALA A 129 9.33 -10.59 0.11
CA ALA A 129 8.32 -9.99 0.97
C ALA A 129 6.92 -10.15 0.34
N TYR A 130 6.79 -9.76 -0.93
CA TYR A 130 5.52 -9.85 -1.65
C TYR A 130 5.02 -11.29 -1.76
N GLU A 131 5.91 -12.25 -2.03
CA GLU A 131 5.53 -13.67 -2.05
C GLU A 131 4.91 -14.11 -0.72
N ILE A 132 5.55 -13.80 0.41
CA ILE A 132 5.04 -14.19 1.73
C ILE A 132 3.73 -13.47 2.05
N GLY A 133 3.70 -12.14 1.94
CA GLY A 133 2.56 -11.32 2.35
C GLY A 133 1.31 -11.61 1.55
N VAL A 134 1.42 -11.75 0.23
CA VAL A 134 0.27 -11.95 -0.66
C VAL A 134 -0.30 -13.37 -0.48
N ASN A 135 0.53 -14.41 -0.34
CA ASN A 135 0.04 -15.76 -0.04
C ASN A 135 -0.64 -15.84 1.35
N LEU A 136 -0.16 -15.09 2.36
CA LEU A 136 -0.83 -14.99 3.66
C LEU A 136 -2.24 -14.37 3.54
N CYS A 137 -2.39 -13.34 2.71
CA CYS A 137 -3.68 -12.68 2.46
C CYS A 137 -4.73 -13.58 1.80
N ASP A 138 -4.28 -14.57 1.03
CA ASP A 138 -5.16 -15.58 0.44
C ASP A 138 -5.52 -16.68 1.45
N ALA A 139 -4.71 -16.87 2.48
CA ALA A 139 -4.89 -17.95 3.45
C ALA A 139 -6.02 -17.65 4.44
N ALA A 140 -6.08 -16.44 5.00
CA ALA A 140 -7.11 -16.07 5.98
C ALA A 140 -7.35 -14.55 6.04
N SER A 141 -8.47 -14.16 6.66
CA SER A 141 -8.83 -12.77 6.92
C SER A 141 -8.69 -12.45 8.41
N LEU A 142 -7.72 -11.61 8.77
CA LEU A 142 -7.52 -11.08 10.13
C LEU A 142 -8.59 -10.04 10.50
N ARG A 143 -9.00 -9.22 9.53
CA ARG A 143 -9.89 -8.07 9.75
C ARG A 143 -11.28 -8.43 10.24
N LYS A 144 -11.78 -9.60 9.84
CA LYS A 144 -13.07 -10.14 10.29
C LYS A 144 -13.09 -10.36 11.80
N HIS A 145 -11.93 -10.59 12.41
CA HIS A 145 -11.76 -10.89 13.82
C HIS A 145 -11.17 -9.70 14.61
N GLY A 146 -11.24 -8.50 14.04
CA GLY A 146 -10.80 -7.28 14.74
C GLY A 146 -9.28 -7.07 14.76
N TRP A 147 -8.51 -7.78 13.93
CA TRP A 147 -7.06 -7.62 13.82
C TRP A 147 -6.63 -6.93 12.52
N ASP A 148 -5.55 -6.15 12.59
CA ASP A 148 -5.07 -5.36 11.46
C ASP A 148 -4.23 -6.21 10.50
N HIS A 149 -4.27 -5.91 9.20
CA HIS A 149 -3.48 -6.62 8.18
C HIS A 149 -1.98 -6.39 8.36
N VAL A 150 -1.58 -5.34 9.09
CA VAL A 150 -0.16 -5.04 9.36
C VAL A 150 0.55 -6.15 10.14
N ASN A 151 -0.20 -7.09 10.74
CA ASN A 151 0.37 -8.32 11.30
C ASN A 151 1.01 -9.21 10.22
N TYR A 152 0.45 -9.26 9.01
CA TYR A 152 1.08 -9.93 7.86
C TYR A 152 2.27 -9.13 7.32
N ILE A 153 2.25 -7.79 7.40
CA ILE A 153 3.41 -6.94 7.09
C ILE A 153 4.59 -7.30 7.99
N THR A 154 4.37 -7.50 9.29
CA THR A 154 5.43 -7.92 10.22
C THR A 154 6.08 -9.24 9.78
N ILE A 155 5.29 -10.23 9.37
CA ILE A 155 5.81 -11.56 8.98
C ILE A 155 6.60 -11.44 7.67
N MET A 156 6.05 -10.78 6.65
CA MET A 156 6.73 -10.61 5.37
C MET A 156 8.02 -9.79 5.49
N GLU A 157 8.02 -8.75 6.33
CA GLU A 157 9.19 -7.91 6.57
C GLU A 157 10.33 -8.72 7.21
N VAL A 158 10.05 -9.52 8.26
CA VAL A 158 11.07 -10.39 8.86
C VAL A 158 11.63 -11.38 7.85
N CYS A 159 10.78 -11.99 7.04
CA CYS A 159 11.22 -12.94 6.01
C CYS A 159 12.13 -12.26 4.98
N ALA A 160 11.75 -11.06 4.54
CA ALA A 160 12.52 -10.26 3.60
C ALA A 160 13.85 -9.78 4.20
N LEU A 161 13.89 -9.37 5.48
CA LEU A 161 15.13 -9.07 6.20
C LEU A 161 16.03 -10.30 6.31
N GLY A 162 15.45 -11.49 6.52
CA GLY A 162 16.14 -12.77 6.48
C GLY A 162 16.85 -13.01 5.15
N ARG A 163 16.18 -12.69 4.02
CA ARG A 163 16.77 -12.73 2.68
C ARG A 163 17.88 -11.69 2.53
N LEU A 164 17.57 -10.44 2.84
CA LEU A 164 18.43 -9.27 2.65
C LEU A 164 19.77 -9.42 3.41
N LEU A 165 19.70 -9.89 4.65
CA LEU A 165 20.86 -10.05 5.53
C LEU A 165 21.47 -11.47 5.45
N LYS A 166 20.95 -12.34 4.58
CA LYS A 166 21.41 -13.73 4.39
C LYS A 166 21.46 -14.52 5.71
N LEU A 167 20.40 -14.39 6.51
CA LEU A 167 20.33 -14.97 7.85
C LEU A 167 20.13 -16.50 7.77
N PRO A 168 20.72 -17.26 8.71
CA PRO A 168 20.46 -18.69 8.79
C PRO A 168 19.02 -18.94 9.25
N VAL A 169 18.45 -20.08 8.85
CA VAL A 169 17.06 -20.49 9.14
C VAL A 169 16.66 -20.22 10.59
N TYR A 170 17.46 -20.68 11.57
CA TYR A 170 17.13 -20.56 12.98
C TYR A 170 17.00 -19.09 13.47
N VAL A 171 17.75 -18.15 12.88
CA VAL A 171 17.65 -16.72 13.22
C VAL A 171 16.33 -16.16 12.68
N ILE A 172 15.97 -16.50 11.45
CA ILE A 172 14.69 -16.07 10.84
C ILE A 172 13.52 -16.61 11.67
N GLU A 173 13.59 -17.88 12.08
CA GLU A 173 12.53 -18.47 12.90
C GLU A 173 12.32 -17.72 14.21
N HIS A 174 13.39 -17.41 14.95
CA HIS A 174 13.28 -16.64 16.19
C HIS A 174 12.89 -15.18 15.95
N ALA A 175 13.34 -14.57 14.85
CA ALA A 175 12.96 -13.22 14.46
C ALA A 175 11.44 -13.11 14.22
N ILE A 176 10.83 -14.09 13.54
CA ILE A 176 9.37 -14.13 13.32
C ILE A 176 8.64 -14.13 14.67
N SER A 177 9.07 -15.00 15.59
CA SER A 177 8.48 -15.07 16.93
C SER A 177 8.61 -13.76 17.72
N LEU A 178 9.80 -13.14 17.71
CA LEU A 178 10.08 -11.91 18.45
C LEU A 178 9.34 -10.69 17.88
N ALA A 179 9.18 -10.64 16.56
CA ALA A 179 8.50 -9.53 15.90
C ALA A 179 6.97 -9.66 15.99
N LEU A 180 6.42 -10.86 15.85
CA LEU A 180 4.97 -11.06 15.72
C LEU A 180 4.25 -11.06 17.07
N ILE A 181 4.60 -11.99 17.97
CA ILE A 181 3.77 -12.31 19.14
C ILE A 181 3.64 -11.15 20.14
N PRO A 182 4.71 -10.42 20.49
CA PRO A 182 4.60 -9.30 21.42
C PRO A 182 3.91 -8.06 20.85
N ASN A 183 3.67 -8.00 19.52
CA ASN A 183 3.33 -6.76 18.81
C ASN A 183 2.05 -6.88 17.96
N LEU A 184 1.13 -7.77 18.32
CA LEU A 184 -0.12 -7.93 17.58
C LEU A 184 -0.93 -6.63 17.55
N SER A 185 -1.25 -6.18 16.34
CA SER A 185 -1.93 -4.91 16.10
C SER A 185 -3.44 -5.13 15.90
N ALA A 186 -4.25 -4.55 16.77
CA ALA A 186 -5.70 -4.54 16.66
C ALA A 186 -6.19 -3.59 15.55
N ARG A 187 -7.36 -3.88 15.00
CA ARG A 187 -7.97 -3.14 13.88
C ARG A 187 -8.65 -1.83 14.29
N GLN A 188 -8.70 -1.49 15.59
CA GLN A 188 -9.26 -0.21 16.04
C GLN A 188 -8.60 0.99 15.34
N THR A 189 -7.35 0.85 14.91
CA THR A 189 -6.62 1.76 13.99
C THR A 189 -7.44 2.22 12.78
N ARG A 190 -8.41 1.42 12.32
CA ARG A 190 -9.15 1.60 11.06
C ARG A 190 -10.68 1.67 11.28
N ALA A 191 -11.13 1.90 12.50
CA ALA A 191 -12.56 1.94 12.84
C ALA A 191 -12.93 3.25 13.54
N GLY A 192 -14.09 3.82 13.18
CA GLY A 192 -14.55 5.11 13.70
C GLY A 192 -13.77 6.30 13.13
N GLU A 193 -13.59 7.34 13.95
CA GLU A 193 -12.78 8.51 13.58
C GLU A 193 -11.29 8.10 13.48
N LEU A 194 -10.70 8.31 12.31
CA LEU A 194 -9.33 7.88 12.03
C LEU A 194 -8.32 8.92 12.54
N SER A 195 -7.38 8.48 13.38
CA SER A 195 -6.25 9.30 13.82
C SER A 195 -5.06 9.22 12.84
N MET A 196 -4.04 10.05 13.07
CA MET A 196 -2.74 10.00 12.37
C MET A 196 -2.14 8.58 12.35
N TRP A 197 -2.45 7.75 13.35
CA TRP A 197 -1.92 6.39 13.48
C TRP A 197 -2.29 5.47 12.31
N LYS A 198 -3.42 5.71 11.61
CA LYS A 198 -3.81 4.93 10.43
C LYS A 198 -2.71 4.97 9.34
N GLY A 199 -2.04 6.10 9.19
CA GLY A 199 -0.93 6.28 8.24
C GLY A 199 0.42 5.76 8.75
N ALA A 200 0.51 5.34 10.01
CA ALA A 200 1.76 4.93 10.67
C ALA A 200 1.78 3.46 11.13
N ALA A 201 0.62 2.79 11.21
CA ALA A 201 0.52 1.43 11.73
C ALA A 201 1.39 0.42 10.96
N ALA A 202 1.42 0.50 9.64
CA ALA A 202 2.26 -0.39 8.82
C ALA A 202 3.75 -0.13 9.05
N ALA A 203 4.17 1.14 9.11
CA ALA A 203 5.54 1.53 9.42
C ALA A 203 5.98 1.05 10.82
N ASN A 204 5.05 0.99 11.78
CA ASN A 204 5.33 0.43 13.10
C ASN A 204 5.53 -1.10 13.05
N SER A 205 4.76 -1.83 12.24
CA SER A 205 5.02 -3.26 11.98
C SER A 205 6.42 -3.49 11.40
N THR A 206 6.81 -2.68 10.41
CA THR A 206 8.14 -2.71 9.81
C THR A 206 9.25 -2.44 10.84
N ARG A 207 9.08 -1.41 11.69
CA ARG A 207 9.99 -1.12 12.81
C ARG A 207 10.13 -2.31 13.77
N ASN A 208 9.02 -2.95 14.12
CA ASN A 208 9.02 -4.10 15.04
C ASN A 208 9.67 -5.33 14.41
N ALA A 209 9.53 -5.54 13.11
CA ALA A 209 10.23 -6.60 12.37
C ALA A 209 11.75 -6.41 12.38
N ILE A 210 12.24 -5.18 12.16
CA ILE A 210 13.67 -4.86 12.25
C ILE A 210 14.19 -5.11 13.67
N PHE A 211 13.48 -4.61 14.68
CA PHE A 211 13.83 -4.80 16.09
C PHE A 211 13.91 -6.29 16.46
N GLY A 212 12.88 -7.08 16.14
CA GLY A 212 12.84 -8.52 16.41
C GLY A 212 13.95 -9.29 15.67
N THR A 213 14.24 -8.90 14.42
CA THR A 213 15.34 -9.49 13.64
C THR A 213 16.69 -9.21 14.27
N PHE A 214 16.96 -7.97 14.70
CA PHE A 214 18.23 -7.63 15.33
C PHE A 214 18.42 -8.32 16.68
N LEU A 215 17.36 -8.50 17.47
CA LEU A 215 17.42 -9.30 18.69
C LEU A 215 17.79 -10.76 18.39
N ALA A 216 17.14 -11.38 17.40
CA ALA A 216 17.45 -12.76 16.99
C ALA A 216 18.89 -12.91 16.48
N MET A 217 19.38 -11.95 15.69
CA MET A 217 20.78 -11.93 15.23
C MET A 217 21.79 -11.89 16.37
N ASN A 218 21.41 -11.33 17.52
CA ASN A 218 22.24 -11.26 18.72
C ASN A 218 21.95 -12.42 19.71
N GLY A 219 21.28 -13.47 19.25
CA GLY A 219 21.10 -14.71 20.01
C GLY A 219 19.88 -14.73 20.93
N MET A 220 19.00 -13.71 20.87
CA MET A 220 17.75 -13.75 21.63
C MET A 220 16.78 -14.75 20.98
N SER A 221 16.28 -15.70 21.78
CA SER A 221 15.23 -16.63 21.34
C SER A 221 13.85 -16.02 21.53
N GLY A 222 13.00 -16.07 20.50
CA GLY A 222 11.57 -15.77 20.61
C GLY A 222 10.69 -16.92 21.13
N PRO A 223 9.41 -16.65 21.45
CA PRO A 223 8.43 -17.67 21.85
C PRO A 223 8.35 -18.82 20.84
N TYR A 224 8.32 -20.06 21.33
CA TYR A 224 8.17 -21.23 20.47
C TYR A 224 6.71 -21.40 20.02
N GLN A 225 6.56 -21.92 18.80
CA GLN A 225 5.25 -22.15 18.16
C GLN A 225 4.39 -20.87 18.05
N PRO A 226 4.92 -19.79 17.44
CA PRO A 226 4.21 -18.52 17.37
C PRO A 226 2.88 -18.61 16.59
N PHE A 227 2.68 -19.58 15.70
CA PHE A 227 1.43 -19.74 14.96
C PHE A 227 0.49 -20.75 15.61
N GLU A 228 0.98 -21.96 15.86
CA GLU A 228 0.14 -23.12 16.25
C GLU A 228 0.06 -23.37 17.76
N GLY A 229 0.87 -22.66 18.55
CA GLY A 229 1.00 -22.85 19.99
C GLY A 229 -0.32 -22.69 20.76
N GLU A 230 -0.32 -23.03 22.05
CA GLU A 230 -1.49 -22.90 22.92
C GLU A 230 -2.12 -21.49 22.86
N MET A 231 -1.27 -20.46 22.92
CA MET A 231 -1.64 -19.05 22.78
C MET A 231 -1.09 -18.44 21.46
N GLY A 232 -0.96 -19.27 20.43
CA GLY A 232 -0.37 -18.89 19.13
C GLY A 232 -1.28 -18.01 18.28
N PHE A 233 -0.68 -17.34 17.29
CA PHE A 233 -1.29 -16.38 16.38
C PHE A 233 -2.63 -16.86 15.81
N PHE A 234 -2.72 -18.10 15.33
CA PHE A 234 -3.98 -18.56 14.72
C PHE A 234 -5.13 -18.65 15.71
N LYS A 235 -4.90 -19.16 16.93
CA LYS A 235 -5.96 -19.25 17.93
C LYS A 235 -6.39 -17.88 18.43
N GLN A 236 -5.46 -16.95 18.57
CA GLN A 236 -5.75 -15.60 19.08
C GLN A 236 -6.33 -14.67 18.02
N VAL A 237 -5.91 -14.80 16.76
CA VAL A 237 -6.21 -13.85 15.69
C VAL A 237 -7.28 -14.35 14.73
N LEU A 238 -7.37 -15.65 14.49
CA LEU A 238 -8.36 -16.24 13.56
C LEU A 238 -9.57 -16.83 14.28
N GLU A 239 -9.53 -16.91 15.62
CA GLU A 239 -10.54 -17.55 16.46
C GLU A 239 -10.89 -18.98 15.97
N LYS A 240 -12.02 -19.13 15.27
CA LYS A 240 -12.53 -20.39 14.71
C LYS A 240 -12.38 -20.50 13.18
N GLU A 241 -11.92 -19.45 12.50
CA GLU A 241 -11.71 -19.46 11.05
C GLU A 241 -10.47 -20.29 10.71
N THR A 242 -10.61 -21.22 9.76
CA THR A 242 -9.52 -22.08 9.32
C THR A 242 -8.55 -21.28 8.45
N PHE A 243 -7.26 -21.39 8.74
CA PHE A 243 -6.19 -20.92 7.86
C PHE A 243 -6.04 -21.87 6.67
N ASP A 244 -6.15 -21.34 5.44
CA ASP A 244 -6.12 -22.14 4.21
C ASP A 244 -4.68 -22.41 3.77
N ASP A 245 -4.14 -23.56 4.15
CA ASP A 245 -2.78 -23.99 3.80
C ASP A 245 -2.54 -24.11 2.28
N GLN A 246 -3.58 -24.26 1.46
CA GLN A 246 -3.42 -24.35 0.00
C GLN A 246 -2.92 -23.03 -0.60
N ALA A 247 -3.26 -21.91 0.02
CA ALA A 247 -2.71 -20.61 -0.35
C ALA A 247 -1.18 -20.54 -0.21
N LEU A 248 -0.57 -21.40 0.62
CA LEU A 248 0.89 -21.46 0.79
C LEU A 248 1.55 -22.49 -0.14
N ALA A 249 0.82 -23.14 -1.05
CA ALA A 249 1.37 -24.16 -1.94
C ALA A 249 2.60 -23.68 -2.76
N PRO A 250 2.66 -22.44 -3.29
CA PRO A 250 3.87 -21.95 -3.96
C PRO A 250 5.10 -21.93 -3.03
N ILE A 251 4.91 -21.49 -1.79
CA ILE A 251 5.97 -21.41 -0.76
C ILE A 251 6.42 -22.81 -0.33
N ILE A 252 5.48 -23.73 -0.10
CA ILE A 252 5.76 -25.13 0.25
C ILE A 252 6.60 -25.81 -0.83
N ASN A 253 6.29 -25.54 -2.09
CA ASN A 253 6.97 -26.15 -3.23
C ASN A 253 8.19 -25.37 -3.72
N LEU A 254 8.69 -24.38 -2.95
CA LEU A 254 9.84 -23.54 -3.29
C LEU A 254 9.74 -22.94 -4.71
N LYS A 255 8.55 -22.50 -5.10
CA LYS A 255 8.35 -21.83 -6.39
C LYS A 255 9.03 -20.46 -6.39
N GLU A 256 9.47 -20.06 -7.57
CA GLU A 256 10.04 -18.73 -7.79
C GLU A 256 9.01 -17.66 -7.43
N PRO A 257 9.41 -16.56 -6.79
CA PRO A 257 8.46 -15.60 -6.27
C PRO A 257 7.91 -14.70 -7.37
N THR A 258 6.61 -14.79 -7.61
CA THR A 258 5.89 -14.08 -8.66
C THR A 258 4.70 -13.28 -8.15
N ARG A 259 4.33 -13.39 -6.86
CA ARG A 259 3.11 -12.73 -6.34
C ARG A 259 3.14 -11.21 -6.42
N ILE A 260 4.31 -10.58 -6.56
CA ILE A 260 4.40 -9.13 -6.83
C ILE A 260 3.64 -8.70 -8.09
N LEU A 261 3.55 -9.60 -9.09
CA LEU A 261 2.85 -9.36 -10.35
C LEU A 261 1.32 -9.33 -10.21
N ASP A 262 0.79 -9.85 -9.10
CA ASP A 262 -0.64 -9.88 -8.77
C ASP A 262 -1.10 -8.63 -8.03
N THR A 263 -0.18 -7.73 -7.68
CA THR A 263 -0.46 -6.53 -6.89
C THR A 263 -0.68 -5.30 -7.76
N TYR A 264 -1.35 -4.29 -7.21
CA TYR A 264 -1.89 -3.17 -7.96
C TYR A 264 -1.21 -1.86 -7.60
N ILE A 265 -0.71 -1.12 -8.60
CA ILE A 265 -0.29 0.27 -8.39
C ILE A 265 -1.54 1.14 -8.47
N LYS A 266 -1.83 1.91 -7.43
CA LYS A 266 -2.95 2.86 -7.47
C LYS A 266 -2.66 3.94 -8.51
N PHE A 267 -3.51 4.08 -9.51
CA PHE A 267 -3.31 5.11 -10.53
C PHE A 267 -3.77 6.49 -10.02
N TYR A 268 -4.89 6.53 -9.28
CA TYR A 268 -5.46 7.75 -8.73
C TYR A 268 -5.33 7.84 -7.20
N PRO A 269 -5.28 9.06 -6.60
CA PRO A 269 -5.18 9.26 -5.15
C PRO A 269 -6.50 9.04 -4.42
N VAL A 270 -7.11 7.86 -4.58
CA VAL A 270 -8.40 7.50 -3.96
C VAL A 270 -8.33 6.13 -3.29
N GLU A 271 -9.25 5.88 -2.36
CA GLU A 271 -9.52 4.55 -1.83
C GLU A 271 -9.71 3.56 -3.00
N TYR A 272 -9.14 2.35 -2.87
CA TYR A 272 -8.94 1.48 -4.03
C TYR A 272 -10.26 1.05 -4.70
N HIS A 273 -11.34 0.90 -3.93
CA HIS A 273 -12.63 0.53 -4.47
C HIS A 273 -13.25 1.63 -5.37
N ALA A 274 -12.72 2.85 -5.34
CA ALA A 274 -13.12 3.97 -6.20
C ALA A 274 -12.26 4.12 -7.47
N GLN A 275 -11.18 3.35 -7.67
CA GLN A 275 -10.28 3.51 -8.83
C GLN A 275 -11.04 3.37 -10.16
N SER A 276 -11.95 2.40 -10.27
CA SER A 276 -12.74 2.17 -11.49
C SER A 276 -13.75 3.28 -11.76
N VAL A 277 -14.27 3.91 -10.71
CA VAL A 277 -15.11 5.11 -10.87
C VAL A 277 -14.34 6.24 -11.50
N VAL A 278 -13.08 6.46 -11.14
CA VAL A 278 -12.27 7.52 -11.77
C VAL A 278 -12.05 7.25 -13.26
N ASP A 279 -11.79 5.99 -13.64
CA ASP A 279 -11.70 5.62 -15.07
C ASP A 279 -13.02 5.84 -15.82
N ILE A 280 -14.15 5.53 -15.17
CA ILE A 280 -15.49 5.74 -15.74
C ILE A 280 -15.77 7.23 -15.97
N VAL A 281 -15.59 8.07 -14.95
CA VAL A 281 -15.94 9.49 -15.06
C VAL A 281 -15.05 10.24 -16.05
N LYS A 282 -13.79 9.82 -16.23
CA LYS A 282 -12.93 10.34 -17.31
C LYS A 282 -13.50 10.10 -18.70
N LYS A 283 -14.10 8.92 -18.94
CA LYS A 283 -14.78 8.62 -20.21
C LYS A 283 -16.08 9.41 -20.35
N LEU A 284 -16.85 9.56 -19.27
CA LEU A 284 -18.13 10.25 -19.28
C LEU A 284 -17.99 11.78 -19.34
N HIS A 285 -16.86 12.33 -18.87
CA HIS A 285 -16.60 13.77 -18.82
C HIS A 285 -16.75 14.48 -20.17
N GLN A 286 -16.43 13.81 -21.29
CA GLN A 286 -16.60 14.40 -22.63
C GLN A 286 -18.05 14.86 -22.93
N TYR A 287 -19.03 14.33 -22.20
CA TYR A 287 -20.45 14.69 -22.30
C TYR A 287 -20.90 15.77 -21.31
N VAL A 288 -19.99 16.33 -20.50
CA VAL A 288 -20.24 17.37 -19.51
C VAL A 288 -19.36 18.58 -19.84
N GLN A 289 -19.91 19.57 -20.54
CA GLN A 289 -19.19 20.81 -20.87
C GLN A 289 -19.33 21.84 -19.74
N SER A 290 -20.44 21.77 -19.00
CA SER A 290 -20.73 22.55 -17.81
C SER A 290 -21.36 21.66 -16.73
N PRO A 291 -21.13 21.91 -15.42
CA PRO A 291 -21.85 21.24 -14.35
C PRO A 291 -23.39 21.30 -14.47
N ASP A 292 -23.91 22.32 -15.18
CA ASP A 292 -25.33 22.43 -15.45
C ASP A 292 -25.86 21.38 -16.43
N ASP A 293 -25.02 20.78 -17.27
CA ASP A 293 -25.43 19.75 -18.24
C ASP A 293 -25.90 18.46 -17.55
N ILE A 294 -25.47 18.24 -16.30
CA ILE A 294 -25.82 17.07 -15.50
C ILE A 294 -27.27 17.21 -15.01
N GLU A 295 -28.16 16.32 -15.43
CA GLU A 295 -29.51 16.19 -14.87
C GLU A 295 -29.48 15.30 -13.64
N SER A 296 -28.92 14.10 -13.75
CA SER A 296 -28.69 13.18 -12.62
C SER A 296 -27.55 12.19 -12.89
N ILE A 297 -27.05 11.60 -11.81
CA ILE A 297 -25.98 10.60 -11.79
C ILE A 297 -26.50 9.41 -10.97
N HIS A 298 -26.35 8.20 -11.52
CA HIS A 298 -26.58 6.96 -10.80
C HIS A 298 -25.31 6.11 -10.75
N ILE A 299 -24.95 5.64 -9.57
CA ILE A 299 -23.77 4.81 -9.33
C ILE A 299 -24.23 3.42 -8.90
N ASP A 300 -23.91 2.41 -9.70
CA ASP A 300 -24.02 1.01 -9.32
C ASP A 300 -22.66 0.54 -8.80
N THR A 301 -22.64 -0.02 -7.59
CA THR A 301 -21.41 -0.47 -6.91
C THR A 301 -21.59 -1.84 -6.29
N PHE A 302 -20.49 -2.44 -5.82
CA PHE A 302 -20.46 -3.71 -5.11
C PHE A 302 -20.45 -3.52 -3.58
N LYS A 303 -20.75 -4.59 -2.85
CA LYS A 303 -20.91 -4.61 -1.39
C LYS A 303 -19.77 -3.97 -0.62
N ALA A 304 -18.52 -4.37 -0.88
CA ALA A 304 -17.37 -3.86 -0.14
C ALA A 304 -17.18 -2.35 -0.35
N ALA A 305 -17.32 -1.85 -1.58
CA ALA A 305 -17.34 -0.41 -1.85
C ALA A 305 -18.51 0.28 -1.15
N TYR A 306 -19.71 -0.31 -1.17
CA TYR A 306 -20.86 0.25 -0.47
C TYR A 306 -20.59 0.41 1.03
N GLU A 307 -20.09 -0.66 1.66
CA GLU A 307 -19.81 -0.74 3.08
C GLU A 307 -18.68 0.19 3.56
N ILE A 308 -17.68 0.46 2.71
CA ILE A 308 -16.46 1.20 3.09
C ILE A 308 -16.53 2.67 2.64
N ILE A 309 -17.04 2.94 1.45
CA ILE A 309 -16.92 4.27 0.80
C ILE A 309 -18.24 4.88 0.33
N ALA A 310 -19.41 4.30 0.65
CA ALA A 310 -20.70 4.85 0.20
C ALA A 310 -21.76 5.07 1.30
N LYS A 311 -21.97 4.08 2.18
CA LYS A 311 -23.18 4.01 3.02
C LYS A 311 -23.31 5.10 4.09
N ASP A 312 -22.18 5.58 4.62
CA ASP A 312 -22.20 6.48 5.78
C ASP A 312 -22.58 7.90 5.36
N LYS A 313 -23.28 8.63 6.23
CA LYS A 313 -23.78 9.99 5.95
C LYS A 313 -22.63 10.95 5.61
N GLU A 314 -21.50 10.78 6.28
CA GLU A 314 -20.26 11.53 6.10
C GLU A 314 -19.73 11.40 4.67
N LYS A 315 -20.01 10.29 3.97
CA LYS A 315 -19.62 10.12 2.57
C LYS A 315 -20.45 10.99 1.64
N TRP A 316 -21.69 11.32 1.99
CA TRP A 316 -22.58 12.21 1.22
C TRP A 316 -22.37 13.69 1.52
N GLU A 317 -21.65 14.01 2.61
CA GLU A 317 -21.29 15.38 2.99
C GLU A 317 -19.85 15.40 3.55
N PRO A 318 -18.82 15.11 2.72
CA PRO A 318 -17.46 15.01 3.21
C PRO A 318 -16.93 16.38 3.67
N LYS A 319 -16.38 16.43 4.89
CA LYS A 319 -15.83 17.64 5.51
C LYS A 319 -14.31 17.66 5.60
N THR A 320 -13.68 16.50 5.40
CA THR A 320 -12.22 16.33 5.44
C THR A 320 -11.73 15.66 4.17
N LYS A 321 -10.44 15.84 3.87
CA LYS A 321 -9.77 15.16 2.76
C LYS A 321 -9.96 13.64 2.84
N GLU A 322 -9.71 13.06 4.02
CA GLU A 322 -9.75 11.62 4.28
C GLU A 322 -11.16 11.04 4.12
N THR A 323 -12.20 11.85 4.34
CA THR A 323 -13.57 11.41 4.09
C THR A 323 -13.89 11.45 2.60
N ALA A 324 -13.39 12.47 1.91
CA ALA A 324 -13.66 12.71 0.50
C ALA A 324 -12.94 11.74 -0.44
N ASP A 325 -11.68 11.41 -0.18
CA ASP A 325 -10.94 10.38 -0.93
C ASP A 325 -11.43 8.94 -0.66
N HIS A 326 -12.35 8.78 0.31
CA HIS A 326 -13.11 7.57 0.61
C HIS A 326 -14.63 7.77 0.41
N SER A 327 -15.06 8.65 -0.51
CA SER A 327 -16.47 8.83 -0.88
C SER A 327 -16.67 8.62 -2.38
N ILE A 328 -17.25 7.47 -2.76
CA ILE A 328 -17.44 7.11 -4.17
C ILE A 328 -18.34 8.13 -4.89
N GLN A 329 -19.38 8.63 -4.23
CA GLN A 329 -20.27 9.64 -4.78
C GLN A 329 -19.59 11.00 -4.96
N TYR A 330 -18.77 11.45 -4.01
CA TYR A 330 -18.01 12.70 -4.17
C TYR A 330 -17.01 12.59 -5.31
N ILE A 331 -16.23 11.50 -5.33
CA ILE A 331 -15.23 11.20 -6.38
C ILE A 331 -15.89 11.18 -7.76
N THR A 332 -17.07 10.57 -7.87
CA THR A 332 -17.84 10.55 -9.12
C THR A 332 -18.18 11.96 -9.59
N VAL A 333 -18.74 12.79 -8.69
CA VAL A 333 -19.18 14.15 -9.03
C VAL A 333 -18.01 15.03 -9.45
N VAL A 334 -16.92 15.08 -8.65
CA VAL A 334 -15.78 15.93 -8.98
C VAL A 334 -15.07 15.46 -10.25
N GLY A 335 -14.93 14.14 -10.45
CA GLY A 335 -14.30 13.59 -11.65
C GLY A 335 -15.12 13.82 -12.92
N LEU A 336 -16.46 13.82 -12.84
CA LEU A 336 -17.32 14.19 -13.97
C LEU A 336 -17.18 15.67 -14.34
N ILE A 337 -17.07 16.55 -13.35
CA ILE A 337 -16.94 18.00 -13.56
C ILE A 337 -15.54 18.33 -14.11
N ASP A 338 -14.49 17.78 -13.51
CA ASP A 338 -13.10 18.18 -13.77
C ASP A 338 -12.41 17.34 -14.85
N GLY A 339 -13.02 16.22 -15.26
CA GLY A 339 -12.42 15.27 -16.18
C GLY A 339 -11.20 14.52 -15.63
N SER A 340 -10.88 14.72 -14.35
CA SER A 340 -9.79 14.07 -13.64
C SER A 340 -10.02 14.10 -12.14
N VAL A 341 -9.37 13.20 -11.41
CA VAL A 341 -9.32 13.23 -9.94
C VAL A 341 -7.87 13.25 -9.52
N THR A 342 -7.46 14.32 -8.84
CA THR A 342 -6.08 14.55 -8.39
C THR A 342 -6.07 14.90 -6.90
N LYS A 343 -4.88 15.12 -6.31
CA LYS A 343 -4.77 15.60 -4.92
C LYS A 343 -5.56 16.90 -4.68
N HIS A 344 -5.69 17.76 -5.68
CA HIS A 344 -6.43 19.02 -5.59
C HIS A 344 -7.95 18.85 -5.52
N SER A 345 -8.47 17.70 -6.00
CA SER A 345 -9.89 17.36 -5.91
C SER A 345 -10.37 17.22 -4.45
N PHE A 346 -9.45 17.10 -3.49
CA PHE A 346 -9.75 16.99 -2.05
C PHE A 346 -9.32 18.23 -1.24
N SER A 347 -9.01 19.33 -1.92
CA SER A 347 -8.69 20.63 -1.29
C SER A 347 -9.89 21.20 -0.51
N LYS A 348 -9.64 22.08 0.45
CA LYS A 348 -10.70 22.74 1.23
C LYS A 348 -11.63 23.54 0.32
N GLU A 349 -11.08 24.14 -0.72
CA GLU A 349 -11.80 24.91 -1.73
C GLU A 349 -12.77 24.01 -2.49
N ARG A 350 -12.29 22.87 -3.00
CA ARG A 350 -13.13 21.92 -3.76
C ARG A 350 -14.20 21.26 -2.89
N LEU A 351 -13.86 20.90 -1.64
CA LEU A 351 -14.82 20.36 -0.67
C LEU A 351 -15.94 21.36 -0.34
N ASN A 352 -15.66 22.66 -0.42
CA ASN A 352 -16.62 23.72 -0.12
C ASN A 352 -17.34 24.28 -1.34
N ASP A 353 -17.05 23.77 -2.54
CA ASP A 353 -17.68 24.20 -3.77
C ASP A 353 -19.20 23.97 -3.73
N PRO A 354 -20.03 25.03 -3.81
CA PRO A 354 -21.49 24.90 -3.73
C PRO A 354 -22.07 24.12 -4.91
N ILE A 355 -21.42 24.11 -6.08
CA ILE A 355 -21.86 23.36 -7.26
C ILE A 355 -21.69 21.87 -6.99
N VAL A 356 -20.51 21.45 -6.51
CA VAL A 356 -20.23 20.05 -6.15
C VAL A 356 -21.23 19.57 -5.10
N LYS A 357 -21.40 20.33 -4.00
CA LYS A 357 -22.36 19.99 -2.93
C LYS A 357 -23.79 19.86 -3.44
N LYS A 358 -24.22 20.75 -4.34
CA LYS A 358 -25.57 20.72 -4.93
C LYS A 358 -25.77 19.48 -5.79
N ILE A 359 -24.85 19.16 -6.70
CA ILE A 359 -24.96 17.97 -7.56
C ILE A 359 -24.92 16.69 -6.72
N LEU A 360 -24.03 16.62 -5.74
CA LEU A 360 -23.91 15.50 -4.84
C LEU A 360 -25.22 15.23 -4.07
N SER A 361 -25.81 16.27 -3.49
CA SER A 361 -27.00 16.14 -2.62
C SER A 361 -28.33 16.03 -3.36
N THR A 362 -28.45 16.59 -4.58
CA THR A 362 -29.75 16.69 -5.28
C THR A 362 -29.83 15.88 -6.56
N LYS A 363 -28.70 15.46 -7.13
CA LYS A 363 -28.65 14.81 -8.45
C LYS A 363 -27.97 13.45 -8.43
N THR A 364 -27.39 13.02 -7.30
CA THR A 364 -26.61 11.78 -7.24
C THR A 364 -27.36 10.71 -6.46
N THR A 365 -27.40 9.50 -7.01
CA THR A 365 -27.98 8.31 -6.38
C THR A 365 -27.02 7.14 -6.51
N LEU A 366 -27.15 6.15 -5.64
CA LEU A 366 -26.26 5.00 -5.61
C LEU A 366 -27.01 3.75 -5.16
N ALA A 367 -26.66 2.59 -5.74
CA ALA A 367 -27.18 1.29 -5.34
C ALA A 367 -26.08 0.22 -5.30
N GLU A 368 -26.18 -0.68 -4.32
CA GLU A 368 -25.42 -1.94 -4.31
C GLU A 368 -26.05 -2.93 -5.29
N LYS A 369 -25.22 -3.65 -6.05
CA LYS A 369 -25.63 -4.66 -7.03
C LYS A 369 -24.94 -5.99 -6.78
N ASP A 370 -25.73 -7.05 -6.69
CA ASP A 370 -25.23 -8.42 -6.49
C ASP A 370 -24.33 -8.86 -7.66
N GLU A 371 -24.63 -8.46 -8.89
CA GLU A 371 -23.78 -8.78 -10.05
C GLU A 371 -22.37 -8.18 -9.95
N LEU A 372 -22.24 -6.96 -9.40
CA LEU A 372 -20.94 -6.32 -9.18
C LEU A 372 -20.24 -6.94 -7.96
N THR A 373 -20.99 -7.27 -6.90
CA THR A 373 -20.46 -7.98 -5.73
C THR A 373 -19.84 -9.32 -6.09
N ALA A 374 -20.45 -10.08 -7.01
CA ALA A 374 -19.89 -11.33 -7.52
C ALA A 374 -18.55 -11.15 -8.28
N GLY A 375 -18.28 -9.94 -8.78
CA GLY A 375 -17.03 -9.60 -9.48
C GLY A 375 -15.86 -9.21 -8.56
N TYR A 376 -16.09 -9.03 -7.26
CA TYR A 376 -15.05 -8.71 -6.26
C TYR A 376 -14.64 -9.97 -5.47
N PRO A 377 -13.35 -10.18 -5.13
CA PRO A 377 -12.20 -9.29 -5.34
C PRO A 377 -11.47 -9.48 -6.68
N ASP A 378 -12.01 -10.27 -7.62
CA ASP A 378 -11.37 -10.52 -8.94
C ASP A 378 -11.11 -9.22 -9.71
N GLY A 379 -12.00 -8.24 -9.58
CA GLY A 379 -11.79 -6.85 -9.98
C GLY A 379 -12.48 -5.87 -9.02
N ILE A 380 -12.60 -4.63 -9.46
CA ILE A 380 -13.22 -3.51 -8.76
C ILE A 380 -14.38 -2.97 -9.59
N PRO A 381 -15.48 -3.73 -9.75
CA PRO A 381 -16.53 -3.41 -10.71
C PRO A 381 -17.42 -2.26 -10.22
N ASN A 382 -17.39 -1.14 -10.92
CA ASN A 382 -18.35 -0.05 -10.74
C ASN A 382 -18.99 0.31 -12.08
N LYS A 383 -20.18 0.89 -12.02
CA LYS A 383 -20.89 1.41 -13.19
C LYS A 383 -21.52 2.75 -12.87
N VAL A 384 -21.37 3.71 -13.77
CA VAL A 384 -21.98 5.04 -13.62
C VAL A 384 -22.87 5.30 -14.83
N THR A 385 -24.10 5.75 -14.55
CA THR A 385 -25.03 6.24 -15.55
C THR A 385 -25.22 7.74 -15.37
N LEU A 386 -24.87 8.50 -16.40
CA LEU A 386 -25.04 9.94 -16.49
C LEU A 386 -26.29 10.26 -17.32
N TYR A 387 -27.21 11.01 -16.72
CA TYR A 387 -28.34 11.61 -17.40
C TYR A 387 -28.04 13.09 -17.61
N THR A 388 -28.15 13.54 -18.86
CA THR A 388 -27.86 14.92 -19.25
C THR A 388 -29.17 15.69 -19.50
N ARG A 389 -29.13 17.01 -19.38
CA ARG A 389 -30.32 17.88 -19.55
C ARG A 389 -30.92 17.83 -20.95
N ASP A 390 -30.13 17.49 -21.97
CA ASP A 390 -30.61 17.25 -23.34
C ASP A 390 -31.29 15.86 -23.50
N LYS A 391 -31.57 15.19 -22.37
CA LYS A 391 -32.23 13.88 -22.26
C LYS A 391 -31.43 12.71 -22.81
N LYS A 392 -30.12 12.86 -22.99
CA LYS A 392 -29.25 11.71 -23.33
C LYS A 392 -28.81 10.99 -22.07
N VAL A 393 -28.56 9.69 -22.25
CA VAL A 393 -28.12 8.77 -21.20
C VAL A 393 -26.82 8.11 -21.66
N TYR A 394 -25.80 8.18 -20.80
CA TYR A 394 -24.50 7.59 -21.03
C TYR A 394 -24.17 6.66 -19.87
N THR A 395 -23.75 5.44 -20.17
CA THR A 395 -23.43 4.42 -19.16
C THR A 395 -22.07 3.83 -19.45
N GLU A 396 -21.23 3.79 -18.42
CA GLU A 396 -19.90 3.18 -18.48
C GLU A 396 -19.70 2.27 -17.27
N GLU A 397 -19.04 1.14 -17.51
CA GLU A 397 -18.69 0.16 -16.49
C GLU A 397 -17.21 -0.20 -16.62
N VAL A 398 -16.51 -0.29 -15.48
CA VAL A 398 -15.11 -0.70 -15.43
C VAL A 398 -14.95 -1.72 -14.32
N LYS A 399 -14.50 -2.92 -14.70
CA LYS A 399 -14.14 -4.01 -13.77
C LYS A 399 -12.67 -3.97 -13.35
N TYR A 400 -11.75 -3.72 -14.28
CA TYR A 400 -10.31 -3.69 -13.99
C TYR A 400 -9.77 -2.27 -14.20
N PRO A 401 -9.72 -1.44 -13.14
CA PRO A 401 -9.20 -0.08 -13.26
C PRO A 401 -7.74 -0.08 -13.69
N ARG A 402 -7.28 1.05 -14.26
CA ARG A 402 -5.86 1.23 -14.58
C ARG A 402 -5.01 1.04 -13.32
N GLY A 403 -3.95 0.24 -13.44
CA GLY A 403 -3.10 -0.16 -12.30
C GLY A 403 -3.46 -1.50 -11.66
N HIS A 404 -4.64 -2.07 -11.96
CA HIS A 404 -4.98 -3.44 -11.58
C HIS A 404 -4.05 -4.46 -12.24
N ALA A 405 -3.83 -5.63 -11.64
CA ALA A 405 -2.93 -6.66 -12.20
C ALA A 405 -3.35 -7.16 -13.60
N LYS A 406 -4.64 -7.04 -13.93
CA LYS A 406 -5.22 -7.34 -15.26
C LYS A 406 -5.31 -6.13 -16.21
N ASN A 407 -4.92 -4.94 -15.76
CA ASN A 407 -4.86 -3.69 -16.53
C ASN A 407 -3.69 -2.83 -16.02
N LYS A 408 -2.48 -3.42 -16.08
CA LYS A 408 -1.27 -2.86 -15.47
C LYS A 408 -0.91 -1.52 -16.11
N MET A 409 -0.38 -0.62 -15.30
CA MET A 409 0.29 0.58 -15.81
C MET A 409 1.47 0.17 -16.72
N SER A 410 1.88 1.03 -17.64
CA SER A 410 3.19 0.92 -18.30
C SER A 410 4.31 1.48 -17.40
N ASP A 411 5.57 1.40 -17.83
CA ASP A 411 6.67 2.04 -17.10
C ASP A 411 6.56 3.57 -17.22
N GLU A 412 6.16 4.08 -18.39
CA GLU A 412 5.97 5.51 -18.64
C GLU A 412 4.91 6.10 -17.72
N GLU A 413 3.80 5.39 -17.48
CA GLU A 413 2.76 5.86 -16.56
C GLU A 413 3.22 5.84 -15.09
N VAL A 414 4.05 4.87 -14.69
CA VAL A 414 4.61 4.86 -13.32
C VAL A 414 5.61 6.00 -13.15
N ILE A 415 6.44 6.25 -14.16
CA ILE A 415 7.35 7.40 -14.22
C ILE A 415 6.55 8.71 -14.16
N GLU A 416 5.48 8.83 -14.93
CA GLU A 416 4.64 10.02 -14.95
C GLU A 416 3.95 10.24 -13.61
N LYS A 417 3.44 9.17 -12.96
CA LYS A 417 2.93 9.25 -11.59
C LYS A 417 4.01 9.75 -10.62
N PHE A 418 5.24 9.23 -10.71
CA PHE A 418 6.36 9.68 -9.89
C PHE A 418 6.64 11.18 -10.10
N LYS A 419 6.76 11.63 -11.36
CA LYS A 419 7.02 13.04 -11.69
C LYS A 419 5.93 13.96 -11.15
N ASN A 420 4.67 13.62 -11.36
CA ASN A 420 3.54 14.39 -10.84
C ASN A 420 3.51 14.48 -9.30
N ASN A 421 3.97 13.44 -8.62
CA ASN A 421 4.02 13.42 -7.17
C ASN A 421 5.25 14.16 -6.60
N ALA A 422 6.36 14.20 -7.34
CA ALA A 422 7.58 14.92 -6.98
C ALA A 422 7.56 16.41 -7.40
N ASP A 423 6.60 16.81 -8.24
CA ASP A 423 6.46 18.18 -8.73
C ASP A 423 6.42 19.22 -7.60
N GLY A 424 7.17 20.29 -7.78
CA GLY A 424 7.37 21.35 -6.79
C GLY A 424 8.34 21.03 -5.64
N LEU A 425 8.80 19.77 -5.51
CA LEU A 425 9.85 19.39 -4.55
C LEU A 425 11.18 19.09 -5.24
N LEU A 426 11.14 18.45 -6.41
CA LEU A 426 12.33 18.17 -7.21
C LEU A 426 12.28 18.94 -8.53
N THR A 427 13.45 19.24 -9.08
CA THR A 427 13.60 19.66 -10.48
C THR A 427 13.50 18.46 -11.43
N ASN A 428 13.22 18.71 -12.71
CA ASN A 428 13.18 17.63 -13.71
C ASN A 428 14.49 16.82 -13.77
N THR A 429 15.64 17.47 -13.61
CA THR A 429 16.95 16.80 -13.62
C THR A 429 17.14 15.89 -12.40
N GLU A 430 16.67 16.31 -11.22
CA GLU A 430 16.69 15.49 -10.01
C GLU A 430 15.72 14.31 -10.14
N MET A 431 14.51 14.55 -10.67
CA MET A 431 13.54 13.48 -10.96
C MET A 431 14.11 12.44 -11.91
N ASP A 432 14.71 12.87 -13.03
CA ASP A 432 15.31 11.96 -14.01
C ASP A 432 16.48 11.15 -13.40
N SER A 433 17.25 11.75 -12.47
CA SER A 433 18.31 11.05 -11.75
C SER A 433 17.77 9.95 -10.83
N VAL A 434 16.67 10.22 -10.12
CA VAL A 434 15.98 9.21 -9.29
C VAL A 434 15.43 8.08 -10.16
N ILE A 435 14.77 8.43 -11.28
CA ILE A 435 14.21 7.44 -12.22
C ILE A 435 15.31 6.53 -12.75
N ASP A 436 16.42 7.08 -13.25
CA ASP A 436 17.51 6.29 -13.81
C ASP A 436 18.14 5.35 -12.76
N ALA A 437 18.38 5.87 -11.55
CA ALA A 437 18.94 5.09 -10.45
C ALA A 437 18.03 3.93 -10.02
N VAL A 438 16.72 4.16 -9.92
CA VAL A 438 15.76 3.12 -9.53
C VAL A 438 15.57 2.10 -10.66
N MET A 439 15.46 2.55 -11.90
CA MET A 439 15.24 1.65 -13.05
C MET A 439 16.48 0.82 -13.41
N ASN A 440 17.66 1.20 -12.92
CA ASN A 440 18.92 0.44 -13.00
C ASN A 440 19.40 -0.10 -11.64
N LEU A 441 18.52 -0.18 -10.64
CA LEU A 441 18.92 -0.46 -9.25
C LEU A 441 19.70 -1.77 -9.09
N GLU A 442 19.46 -2.77 -9.94
CA GLU A 442 20.21 -4.03 -9.91
C GLU A 442 21.73 -3.87 -10.13
N LYS A 443 22.16 -2.75 -10.73
CA LYS A 443 23.56 -2.40 -10.97
C LYS A 443 24.19 -1.61 -9.82
N CYS A 444 23.39 -1.17 -8.85
CA CYS A 444 23.87 -0.41 -7.71
C CYS A 444 24.54 -1.37 -6.70
N GLU A 445 25.84 -1.19 -6.47
CA GLU A 445 26.59 -2.02 -5.49
C GLU A 445 26.35 -1.60 -4.03
N ASP A 446 25.88 -0.37 -3.80
CA ASP A 446 25.68 0.20 -2.46
C ASP A 446 24.51 1.19 -2.49
N VAL A 447 23.35 0.78 -1.96
CA VAL A 447 22.13 1.59 -1.92
C VAL A 447 22.31 2.90 -1.13
N SER A 448 23.24 2.96 -0.17
CA SER A 448 23.47 4.18 0.63
C SER A 448 23.97 5.37 -0.20
N LYS A 449 24.51 5.10 -1.40
CA LYS A 449 24.93 6.15 -2.35
C LYS A 449 23.75 6.86 -3.01
N LEU A 450 22.55 6.28 -2.96
CA LEU A 450 21.34 6.87 -3.53
C LEU A 450 20.67 7.89 -2.60
N ALA A 451 21.09 7.99 -1.34
CA ALA A 451 20.52 8.94 -0.40
C ALA A 451 20.59 10.40 -0.87
N ASP A 452 21.65 10.75 -1.59
CA ASP A 452 21.92 12.12 -2.02
C ASP A 452 20.97 12.59 -3.13
N ILE A 453 20.58 11.69 -4.02
CA ILE A 453 19.65 12.00 -5.11
C ILE A 453 18.18 12.00 -4.67
N LEU A 454 17.89 11.52 -3.45
CA LEU A 454 16.54 11.51 -2.89
C LEU A 454 16.21 12.75 -2.04
N ARG A 455 17.10 13.76 -1.99
CA ARG A 455 16.96 14.95 -1.14
C ARG A 455 16.00 15.97 -1.74
N VAL A 456 15.30 16.70 -0.87
CA VAL A 456 14.43 17.85 -1.19
C VAL A 456 15.13 19.16 -0.84
#